data_AF-X1V0W5-F1
#
_entry.id   AF-X1V0W5-F1
#
_cell.length_a   1.000
_cell.length_b   1.000
_cell.length_c   1.000
_cell.angle_alpha   90.00
_cell.angle_beta   90.00
_cell.angle_gamma   90.00
#
_symmetry.space_group_name_H-M   'P 1'
#
loop_
_entity.id
_entity.type
_entity.pdbx_description
1 polymer ?
#
loop_
_entity_poly.entity_id
_entity_poly.type
_entity_poly.pdbx_seq_one_letter_code
_entity_poly.pdbx_strand_id
1 'polypeptide(L)'
;MPDAPETIKYKDYILGKVDTCTLIVTHDDKGKAHIEATCASKEARDKLAAILEEEAILRVQPKVAPEPEPEPEPEPEPVPD
;
A
#
# COMPACT_ATOMS: atom_id res chain seq x y z
N MET A 1 33.48 -12.80 -8.19
CA MET A 1 32.40 -13.73 -7.84
C MET A 1 31.16 -12.87 -7.62
N PRO A 2 30.31 -12.65 -8.64
CA PRO A 2 29.14 -11.81 -8.45
C PRO A 2 28.15 -12.49 -7.51
N ASP A 3 27.64 -11.68 -6.57
CA ASP A 3 26.77 -11.94 -5.43
C ASP A 3 25.76 -13.08 -5.53
N ALA A 4 25.60 -13.79 -4.41
CA ALA A 4 24.55 -14.76 -4.19
C ALA A 4 23.16 -14.11 -4.38
N PRO A 5 22.26 -14.69 -5.19
CA PRO A 5 20.91 -14.17 -5.34
C PRO A 5 20.03 -14.77 -4.23
N GLU A 6 19.89 -14.12 -3.09
CA GLU A 6 18.95 -14.60 -2.07
C GLU A 6 18.03 -13.50 -1.57
N THR A 7 16.86 -13.39 -2.20
CA THR A 7 15.54 -13.50 -1.52
C THR A 7 14.43 -13.36 -2.55
N ILE A 8 14.08 -14.48 -3.20
CA ILE A 8 12.78 -14.61 -3.86
C ILE A 8 11.84 -15.26 -2.83
N LYS A 9 11.11 -14.43 -2.09
CA LYS A 9 9.92 -14.88 -1.33
C LYS A 9 8.71 -14.15 -1.90
N TYR A 10 8.11 -14.75 -2.92
CA TYR A 10 6.79 -14.38 -3.44
C TYR A 10 5.74 -14.75 -2.39
N LYS A 11 5.44 -13.87 -1.42
CA LYS A 11 4.33 -13.94 -0.46
C LYS A 11 4.46 -12.79 0.54
N ASP A 12 3.33 -12.18 0.86
CA ASP A 12 3.12 -11.24 1.98
C ASP A 12 3.40 -9.75 1.70
N TYR A 13 2.34 -8.99 1.42
CA TYR A 13 2.40 -7.53 1.28
C TYR A 13 2.34 -6.88 2.66
N ILE A 14 3.28 -5.98 2.96
CA ILE A 14 3.23 -5.16 4.17
C ILE A 14 2.13 -4.10 3.99
N LEU A 15 1.07 -4.20 4.79
CA LEU A 15 -0.02 -3.22 4.84
C LEU A 15 0.41 -1.94 5.56
N GLY A 16 1.21 -2.07 6.61
CA GLY A 16 1.67 -0.95 7.41
C GLY A 16 2.19 -1.36 8.78
N LYS A 17 2.43 -0.37 9.62
CA LYS A 17 2.84 -0.56 11.01
C LYS A 17 1.90 0.21 11.93
N VAL A 18 1.54 -0.42 13.05
CA VAL A 18 0.82 0.21 14.15
C VAL A 18 1.65 -0.03 15.40
N ASP A 19 2.16 1.05 16.01
CA ASP A 19 3.17 0.94 17.09
C ASP A 19 4.35 0.05 16.63
N THR A 20 4.77 -0.91 17.47
CA THR A 20 5.80 -1.91 17.15
C THR A 20 5.24 -3.20 16.51
N CYS A 21 4.03 -3.14 15.96
CA CYS A 21 3.42 -4.22 15.17
C CYS A 21 3.54 -3.94 13.67
N THR A 22 3.90 -4.97 12.90
CA THR A 22 3.87 -4.95 11.43
C THR A 22 2.70 -5.78 10.94
N LEU A 23 1.82 -5.17 10.13
CA LEU A 23 0.68 -5.82 9.52
C LEU A 23 1.06 -6.30 8.12
N ILE A 24 0.74 -7.56 7.84
CA ILE A 24 1.03 -8.25 6.58
C ILE A 24 -0.25 -8.89 6.02
N VAL A 25 -0.40 -8.88 4.71
CA VAL A 25 -1.46 -9.64 4.02
C VAL A 25 -0.91 -10.99 3.66
N THR A 26 -1.44 -12.04 4.26
CA THR A 26 -1.07 -13.42 3.95
C THR A 26 -2.26 -14.12 3.27
N HIS A 27 -2.01 -15.27 2.65
CA HIS A 27 -3.04 -16.06 1.97
C HIS A 27 -3.10 -17.45 2.57
N ASP A 28 -4.31 -17.95 2.82
CA ASP A 28 -4.50 -19.34 3.26
C ASP A 28 -4.31 -20.35 2.11
N ASP A 29 -4.33 -21.64 2.42
CA ASP A 29 -4.15 -22.73 1.44
C ASP A 29 -5.19 -22.74 0.31
N LYS A 30 -6.31 -22.02 0.48
CA LYS A 30 -7.36 -21.84 -0.53
C LYS A 30 -7.21 -20.53 -1.30
N GLY A 31 -6.15 -19.76 -1.02
CA GLY A 31 -5.84 -18.50 -1.68
C GLY A 31 -6.65 -17.29 -1.21
N LYS A 32 -7.36 -17.38 -0.07
CA LYS A 32 -8.07 -16.22 0.47
C LYS A 32 -7.11 -15.36 1.32
N ALA A 33 -7.15 -14.05 1.08
CA ALA A 33 -6.33 -13.07 1.77
C ALA A 33 -6.84 -12.82 3.20
N HIS A 34 -5.93 -12.78 4.16
CA HIS A 34 -6.18 -12.34 5.53
C HIS A 34 -5.04 -11.45 6.02
N ILE A 35 -5.31 -10.70 7.09
CA ILE A 35 -4.35 -9.75 7.68
C ILE A 35 -3.79 -10.37 8.94
N GLU A 36 -2.48 -10.52 9.00
CA GLU A 36 -1.75 -10.95 10.20
C GLU A 36 -0.89 -9.81 10.73
N ALA A 37 -0.67 -9.79 12.04
CA ALA A 37 0.15 -8.79 12.70
C ALA A 37 1.27 -9.45 13.51
N THR A 38 2.52 -9.06 13.24
CA THR A 38 3.69 -9.46 14.03
C THR A 38 4.10 -8.31 14.92
N CYS A 39 3.98 -8.47 16.25
CA CYS A 39 4.28 -7.44 17.24
C CYS A 39 5.54 -7.77 18.03
N ALA A 40 6.38 -6.76 18.30
CA ALA A 40 7.62 -6.94 19.07
C ALA A 40 7.39 -7.14 20.58
N SER A 41 6.18 -6.86 21.09
CA SER A 41 5.89 -6.92 22.53
C SER A 41 4.42 -7.21 22.81
N LYS A 42 4.15 -7.81 23.98
CA LYS A 42 2.78 -8.10 24.46
C LYS A 42 1.94 -6.82 24.56
N GLU A 43 2.51 -5.75 25.10
CA GLU A 43 1.80 -4.46 25.24
C GLU A 43 1.34 -3.90 23.88
N ALA A 44 2.20 -3.96 22.85
CA ALA A 44 1.84 -3.52 21.51
C ALA A 44 0.74 -4.39 20.88
N ARG A 45 0.79 -5.70 21.12
CA ARG A 45 -0.26 -6.64 20.68
C ARG A 45 -1.60 -6.34 21.36
N ASP A 46 -1.60 -6.13 22.67
CA ASP A 46 -2.83 -5.89 23.43
C ASP A 46 -3.45 -4.52 23.05
N LYS A 47 -2.61 -3.50 22.80
CA LYS A 47 -3.07 -2.22 22.22
C LYS A 47 -3.66 -2.38 20.82
N LEU A 48 -2.98 -3.13 19.94
CA LEU A 48 -3.50 -3.39 18.59
C LEU A 48 -4.84 -4.12 18.63
N ALA A 49 -4.99 -5.10 19.53
CA ALA A 49 -6.26 -5.81 19.72
C ALA A 49 -7.38 -4.85 20.14
N ALA A 50 -7.13 -3.98 21.13
CA ALA A 50 -8.11 -2.99 21.57
C ALA A 50 -8.55 -2.06 20.43
N ILE A 51 -7.62 -1.58 19.59
CA ILE A 51 -7.92 -0.74 18.42
C ILE A 51 -8.84 -1.47 17.43
N LEU A 52 -8.63 -2.77 17.22
CA LEU A 52 -9.44 -3.57 16.29
C LEU A 52 -10.82 -3.94 16.89
N GLU A 53 -10.95 -3.99 18.21
CA GLU A 53 -12.22 -4.24 18.92
C GLU A 53 -13.12 -3.00 19.00
N GLU A 54 -12.56 -1.79 19.10
CA GLU A 54 -13.31 -0.52 19.23
C GLU A 54 -13.89 0.04 17.91
N GLU A 55 -13.91 -0.74 16.82
CA GLU A 55 -14.22 -0.34 15.43
C GLU A 55 -13.06 0.32 14.66
N ALA A 56 -12.33 -0.51 13.89
CA ALA A 56 -11.33 -0.02 12.94
C ALA A 56 -11.97 0.41 11.60
N ILE A 57 -11.88 1.70 11.26
CA ILE A 57 -12.37 2.22 9.97
C ILE A 57 -11.25 2.20 8.92
N LEU A 58 -11.34 1.31 7.93
CA LEU A 58 -10.46 1.32 6.76
C LEU A 58 -10.98 2.29 5.70
N ARG A 59 -10.28 3.40 5.50
CA ARG A 59 -10.59 4.38 4.43
C ARG A 59 -9.72 4.13 3.21
N VAL A 60 -10.34 3.76 2.09
CA VAL A 60 -9.65 3.61 0.79
C VAL A 60 -9.87 4.89 -0.01
N GLN A 61 -8.82 5.69 -0.18
CA GLN A 61 -8.86 6.86 -1.04
C GLN A 61 -8.36 6.48 -2.45
N PRO A 62 -9.18 6.64 -3.51
CA PRO A 62 -8.67 6.48 -4.86
C PRO A 62 -7.63 7.55 -5.15
N LYS A 63 -6.47 7.15 -5.70
CA LYS A 63 -5.53 8.11 -6.28
C LYS A 63 -6.15 8.61 -7.58
N VAL A 64 -6.79 9.78 -7.55
CA VAL A 64 -7.16 10.50 -8.76
C VAL A 64 -5.87 11.12 -9.30
N ALA A 65 -5.38 10.62 -10.44
CA ALA A 65 -4.34 11.34 -11.17
C ALA A 65 -4.97 12.62 -11.74
N PRO A 66 -4.31 13.78 -11.65
CA PRO A 66 -4.80 14.99 -12.31
C PRO A 66 -4.89 14.73 -13.82
N GLU A 67 -6.00 15.14 -14.44
CA GLU A 67 -6.14 15.13 -15.89
C GLU A 67 -5.04 16.02 -16.51
N PRO A 68 -4.43 15.61 -17.64
CA PRO A 68 -3.44 16.44 -18.31
C PRO A 68 -4.09 17.77 -18.74
N GLU A 69 -3.40 18.88 -18.49
CA GLU A 69 -3.82 20.20 -18.99
C GLU A 69 -3.94 20.14 -20.54
N PRO A 70 -4.98 20.74 -21.13
CA PRO A 70 -5.15 20.75 -22.58
C PRO A 70 -3.96 21.44 -23.24
N GLU A 71 -3.40 20.83 -24.28
CA GLU A 71 -2.34 21.44 -25.08
C GLU A 71 -2.84 22.76 -25.71
N PRO A 72 -2.01 23.82 -25.71
CA PRO A 72 -2.39 25.10 -26.31
C PRO A 72 -2.65 24.93 -27.81
N GLU A 73 -3.77 25.50 -28.29
CA GLU A 73 -4.09 25.53 -29.72
C GLU A 73 -2.98 26.24 -30.51
N PRO A 74 -2.62 25.72 -31.70
CA PRO A 74 -1.58 26.32 -32.52
C PRO A 74 -1.96 27.74 -32.95
N GLU A 75 -1.01 28.68 -32.83
CA GLU A 75 -1.19 30.06 -33.30
C GLU A 75 -1.47 30.07 -34.81
N PRO A 76 -2.41 30.91 -35.28
CA PRO A 76 -2.74 30.99 -36.69
C PRO A 76 -1.54 31.46 -37.52
N GLU A 77 -1.27 30.76 -38.62
CA GLU A 77 -0.20 31.11 -39.56
C GLU A 77 -0.40 32.53 -40.11
N PRO A 78 0.67 33.33 -40.22
CA PRO A 78 0.56 34.70 -40.72
C PRO A 78 0.09 34.69 -42.17
N VAL A 79 -1.01 35.41 -42.43
CA VAL A 79 -1.53 35.64 -43.78
C VAL A 79 -0.54 36.56 -44.52
N PRO A 80 0.01 36.16 -45.68
CA PRO A 80 0.86 37.04 -46.48
C PRO A 80 0.03 38.17 -47.12
N ASP A 81 0.58 39.38 -47.12
CA ASP A 81 0.04 40.60 -47.77
C ASP A 81 0.07 40.52 -49.30
#